data_AF-A0A3B8QFE2-F1
#
_entry.id   AF-A0A3B8QFE2-F1
#
_cell.length_a   1.000
_cell.length_b   1.000
_cell.length_c   1.000
_cell.angle_alpha   90.00
_cell.angle_beta   90.00
_cell.angle_gamma   90.00
#
_symmetry.space_group_name_H-M   'P 1'
#
loop_
_entity.id
_entity.type
_entity.pdbx_description
1 polymer ?
#
loop_
_entity_poly.entity_id
_entity_poly.type
_entity_poly.pdbx_seq_one_letter_code
_entity_poly.pdbx_strand_id
1 'polypeptide(L)'
;MSEKRLRAPTNLIWAPRPGWATIRLVGTCADRSLRRGQVVLHTPSEEYDVPGQDAGLDSGVLVIILHEAARLVEDDLHLVPEHAIVAIGEVLP
;
A
#
# COMPACT_ATOMS: atom_id res chain seq x y z
N MET A 1 20.70 12.27 -18.80
CA MET A 1 19.73 13.18 -18.15
C MET A 1 19.29 12.51 -16.86
N SER A 2 19.77 12.99 -15.73
CA SER A 2 19.48 12.38 -14.43
C SER A 2 18.07 12.80 -14.01
N GLU A 3 17.13 11.87 -13.99
CA GLU A 3 15.79 12.08 -13.43
C GLU A 3 15.97 12.47 -11.96
N LYS A 4 15.79 13.76 -11.68
CA LYS A 4 15.67 14.26 -10.31
C LYS A 4 14.39 13.65 -9.76
N ARG A 5 14.50 12.51 -9.07
CA ARG A 5 13.44 12.00 -8.19
C ARG A 5 13.09 13.14 -7.24
N LEU A 6 11.92 13.74 -7.45
CA LEU A 6 11.39 14.76 -6.58
C LEU A 6 11.27 14.11 -5.20
N ARG A 7 12.00 14.64 -4.21
CA ARG A 7 11.75 14.25 -2.82
C ARG A 7 10.41 14.88 -2.46
N ALA A 8 9.40 14.04 -2.27
CA ALA A 8 8.11 14.47 -1.75
C ALA A 8 8.34 15.34 -0.49
N PRO A 9 7.70 16.51 -0.39
CA PRO A 9 7.90 17.43 0.71
C PRO A 9 7.44 16.80 2.03
N THR A 10 8.34 16.82 3.03
CA THR A 10 8.21 16.24 4.37
C THR A 10 6.94 16.66 5.15
N ASN A 11 6.19 17.66 4.69
CA ASN A 11 5.06 18.26 5.39
C ASN A 11 3.68 17.92 4.80
N LEU A 12 3.60 17.06 3.76
CA LEU A 12 2.33 16.44 3.35
C LEU A 12 2.22 15.10 4.04
N ILE A 13 1.72 15.14 5.27
CA ILE A 13 1.30 13.96 6.05
C ILE A 13 0.08 13.38 5.33
N TRP A 14 0.30 12.59 4.27
CA TRP A 14 -0.71 11.67 3.72
C TRP A 14 -0.80 10.45 4.65
N ALA A 15 -0.95 10.69 5.96
CA ALA A 15 -1.37 9.64 6.87
C ALA A 15 -2.79 9.29 6.46
N PRO A 16 -3.00 8.11 5.87
CA PRO A 16 -4.31 7.78 5.38
C PRO A 16 -5.24 7.68 6.59
N ARG A 17 -6.54 7.97 6.42
CA ARG A 17 -7.51 7.79 7.51
C ARG A 17 -7.45 6.33 8.00
N PRO A 18 -7.83 6.03 9.25
CA PRO A 18 -7.98 4.64 9.69
C PRO A 18 -8.75 3.83 8.64
N GLY A 19 -8.30 2.62 8.32
CA GLY A 19 -8.92 1.77 7.29
C GLY A 19 -8.19 1.77 5.96
N TRP A 20 -6.99 2.35 5.89
CA TRP A 20 -6.30 2.61 4.64
C TRP A 20 -4.78 2.41 4.76
N ALA A 21 -4.19 1.95 3.66
CA ALA A 21 -2.76 1.84 3.46
C ALA A 21 -2.30 2.68 2.28
N THR A 22 -1.13 3.30 2.43
CA THR A 22 -0.35 3.86 1.33
C THR A 22 0.58 2.79 0.80
N ILE A 23 0.42 2.41 -0.47
CA ILE A 23 1.09 1.28 -1.10
C ILE A 23 1.83 1.74 -2.36
N ARG A 24 3.09 1.37 -2.49
CA ARG A 24 3.84 1.49 -3.75
C ARG A 24 3.59 0.24 -4.60
N LEU A 25 3.16 0.39 -5.84
CA LEU A 25 3.01 -0.75 -6.74
C LEU A 25 4.38 -1.24 -7.22
N VAL A 26 4.67 -2.52 -7.03
CA VAL A 26 5.98 -3.14 -7.35
C VAL A 26 5.89 -4.26 -8.39
N GLY A 27 4.68 -4.64 -8.80
CA GLY A 27 4.50 -5.64 -9.86
C GLY A 27 3.06 -6.00 -10.14
N THR A 28 2.88 -6.91 -11.09
CA THR A 28 1.59 -7.48 -11.48
C THR A 28 1.42 -8.90 -10.95
N CYS A 29 0.18 -9.33 -10.83
CA CYS A 29 -0.18 -10.72 -10.60
C CYS A 29 -0.58 -11.40 -11.92
N ALA A 30 -0.71 -12.73 -11.91
CA ALA A 30 -1.25 -13.47 -13.05
C ALA A 30 -2.71 -13.06 -13.34
N ASP A 31 -3.49 -12.84 -12.29
CA ASP A 31 -4.80 -12.20 -12.37
C ASP A 31 -4.64 -10.68 -12.52
N ARG A 32 -5.28 -10.11 -13.54
CA ARG A 32 -5.22 -8.67 -13.87
C ARG A 32 -6.02 -7.80 -12.89
N SER A 33 -6.96 -8.39 -12.15
CA SER A 33 -7.68 -7.73 -11.06
C SER A 33 -6.79 -7.51 -9.83
N LEU A 34 -5.62 -8.16 -9.77
CA LEU A 34 -4.70 -8.12 -8.64
C LEU A 34 -3.39 -7.41 -9.00
N ARG A 35 -2.82 -6.71 -8.02
CA ARG A 35 -1.47 -6.13 -8.12
C ARG A 35 -0.63 -6.41 -6.90
N ARG A 36 0.68 -6.44 -7.09
CA ARG A 36 1.66 -6.52 -6.01
C ARG A 36 2.06 -5.13 -5.57
N GLY A 37 2.03 -4.91 -4.27
CA GLY A 37 2.40 -3.67 -3.64
C GLY A 37 3.38 -3.88 -2.49
N GLN A 38 4.04 -2.79 -2.10
CA GLN A 38 4.80 -2.69 -0.88
C GLN A 38 4.15 -1.62 0.00
N VAL A 39 3.90 -1.96 1.26
CA VAL A 39 3.33 -1.02 2.25
C VAL A 39 4.36 0.07 2.52
N VAL A 40 3.94 1.33 2.38
CA VAL A 40 4.76 2.50 2.76
C VAL A 40 4.33 2.99 4.13
N LEU A 41 3.02 3.12 4.33
CA LEU A 41 2.39 3.55 5.58
C LEU A 41 1.04 2.85 5.70
N HIS A 42 0.66 2.48 6.92
CA HIS A 42 -0.64 1.90 7.21
C HIS A 42 -1.24 2.57 8.44
N THR A 43 -2.52 2.95 8.34
CA THR A 43 -3.30 3.45 9.48
C THR A 43 -4.40 2.44 9.78
N PRO A 44 -4.18 1.48 10.71
CA PRO A 44 -5.14 0.43 10.99
C PRO A 44 -6.49 0.98 11.48
N SER A 45 -7.59 0.40 11.02
CA SER A 45 -8.93 0.56 11.62
C SER A 45 -9.27 -0.60 12.55
N GLU A 46 -10.18 -0.37 13.50
CA GLU A 46 -10.82 -1.43 14.30
C GLU A 46 -12.01 -2.09 13.55
N GLU A 47 -12.41 -1.52 12.41
CA GLU A 47 -13.58 -1.99 11.63
C GLU A 47 -13.27 -3.11 10.64
N TYR A 48 -12.00 -3.26 10.24
CA TYR A 48 -11.59 -4.22 9.22
C TYR A 48 -10.32 -4.95 9.63
N ASP A 49 -10.40 -6.28 9.64
CA ASP A 49 -9.23 -7.12 9.88
C ASP A 49 -8.48 -7.34 8.56
N VAL A 50 -7.19 -7.01 8.53
CA VAL A 50 -6.31 -7.41 7.43
C VAL A 50 -5.96 -8.89 7.60
N PRO A 51 -6.12 -9.74 6.57
CA PRO A 51 -5.90 -11.18 6.72
C PRO A 51 -4.49 -11.52 7.22
N GLY A 52 -4.42 -12.11 8.42
CA GLY A 52 -3.17 -12.62 9.01
C GLY A 52 -2.38 -11.64 9.87
N GLN A 53 -2.90 -10.44 10.17
CA GLN A 53 -2.21 -9.50 11.06
C GLN A 53 -3.19 -8.64 11.90
N ASP A 54 -3.20 -8.87 13.23
CA ASP A 54 -4.05 -8.13 14.18
C ASP A 54 -3.50 -6.74 14.56
N ALA A 55 -2.21 -6.48 14.28
CA ALA A 55 -1.50 -5.29 14.76
C ALA A 55 -1.29 -4.19 13.69
N GLY A 56 -1.84 -4.35 12.50
CA GLY A 56 -1.63 -3.44 11.36
C GLY A 56 -0.73 -4.05 10.29
N LEU A 57 0.04 -3.25 9.57
CA LEU A 57 0.93 -3.68 8.49
C LEU A 57 2.20 -2.86 8.59
N ASP A 58 3.35 -3.53 8.67
CA ASP A 58 4.63 -2.84 8.77
C ASP A 58 5.04 -2.24 7.42
N SER A 59 5.78 -1.12 7.49
CA SER A 59 6.39 -0.54 6.30
C SER A 59 7.39 -1.52 5.67
N GLY A 60 7.36 -1.65 4.35
CA GLY A 60 8.21 -2.57 3.59
C GLY A 60 7.60 -3.94 3.34
N VAL A 61 6.51 -4.32 4.03
CA VAL A 61 5.80 -5.58 3.82
C VAL A 61 5.21 -5.64 2.41
N LEU A 62 5.34 -6.80 1.76
CA LEU A 62 4.71 -7.05 0.48
C LEU A 62 3.25 -7.42 0.66
N VAL A 63 2.39 -6.93 -0.23
CA VAL A 63 0.95 -7.22 -0.20
C VAL A 63 0.43 -7.46 -1.60
N ILE A 64 -0.67 -8.22 -1.68
CA ILE A 64 -1.49 -8.34 -2.88
C ILE A 64 -2.77 -7.53 -2.65
N ILE A 65 -3.11 -6.68 -3.62
CA ILE A 65 -4.27 -5.80 -3.55
C ILE A 65 -5.21 -5.99 -4.73
N LEU A 66 -6.47 -5.61 -4.54
CA LEU A 66 -7.41 -5.38 -5.63
C LEU A 66 -6.99 -4.12 -6.40
N HIS A 67 -6.72 -4.27 -7.70
CA HIS A 67 -6.26 -3.18 -8.55
C HIS A 67 -7.27 -2.02 -8.63
N GLU A 68 -8.56 -2.34 -8.73
CA GLU A 68 -9.64 -1.37 -8.90
C GLU A 68 -9.84 -0.45 -7.68
N ALA A 69 -9.44 -0.90 -6.50
CA ALA A 69 -9.53 -0.15 -5.26
C ALA A 69 -8.34 0.82 -5.07
N ALA A 70 -7.26 0.66 -5.85
CA ALA A 70 -6.05 1.47 -5.73
C ALA A 70 -6.24 2.86 -6.36
N ARG A 71 -6.05 3.90 -5.55
CA ARG A 71 -6.14 5.31 -5.99
C ARG A 71 -4.77 5.96 -5.98
N LEU A 72 -4.28 6.35 -7.16
CA LEU A 72 -3.01 7.08 -7.27
C LEU A 72 -3.08 8.39 -6.49
N VAL A 73 -2.09 8.62 -5.63
CA VAL A 73 -1.97 9.84 -4.82
C VAL A 73 -0.82 10.71 -5.31
N GLU A 74 0.39 10.15 -5.37
CA GLU A 74 1.62 10.84 -5.75
C GLU A 74 2.62 9.84 -6.33
N ASP A 75 3.25 10.19 -7.46
CA ASP A 75 4.23 9.37 -8.17
C ASP A 75 3.78 7.92 -8.41
N ASP A 76 4.24 6.98 -7.57
CA ASP A 76 3.93 5.55 -7.60
C ASP A 76 3.15 5.07 -6.36
N LEU A 77 2.74 5.99 -5.50
CA LEU A 77 2.01 5.75 -4.26
C LEU A 77 0.50 5.73 -4.48
N HIS A 78 -0.13 4.68 -3.97
CA HIS A 78 -1.54 4.44 -4.08
C HIS A 78 -2.18 4.33 -2.70
N LEU A 79 -3.31 5.00 -2.51
CA LEU A 79 -4.21 4.78 -1.39
C LEU A 79 -5.04 3.53 -1.67
N VAL A 80 -5.04 2.60 -0.73
CA VAL A 80 -5.77 1.32 -0.82
C VAL A 80 -6.50 1.10 0.49
N PRO A 81 -7.82 0.83 0.48
CA PRO A 81 -8.54 0.50 1.70
C PRO A 81 -8.14 -0.89 2.20
N GLU A 82 -8.17 -1.11 3.51
CA GLU A 82 -7.77 -2.37 4.17
C GLU A 82 -8.47 -3.59 3.58
N HIS A 83 -9.79 -3.50 3.35
CA HIS A 83 -10.59 -4.61 2.79
C HIS A 83 -10.18 -5.00 1.35
N ALA A 84 -9.40 -4.16 0.66
CA ALA A 84 -8.88 -4.47 -0.67
C ALA A 84 -7.49 -5.11 -0.62
N ILE A 85 -6.90 -5.30 0.57
CA ILE A 85 -5.67 -6.07 0.79
C ILE A 85 -6.06 -7.52 0.98
N VAL A 86 -5.74 -8.36 0.00
CA VAL A 86 -6.24 -9.74 -0.06
C VAL A 86 -5.20 -10.78 0.37
N ALA A 87 -3.93 -10.41 0.44
CA ALA A 87 -2.87 -11.26 0.99
C ALA A 87 -1.67 -10.43 1.46
N ILE A 88 -0.97 -10.95 2.47
CA ILE A 88 0.31 -10.44 2.97
C ILE A 88 1.41 -11.41 2.55
N GLY A 89 2.50 -10.86 1.99
CA GLY A 89 3.72 -11.58 1.65
C GLY A 89 4.87 -11.21 2.59
N GLU A 90 5.96 -11.96 2.52
CA GLU A 90 7.15 -11.70 3.34
C GLU A 90 7.87 -10.41 2.92
N VAL A 91 8.58 -9.79 3.87
CA VAL A 91 9.47 -8.66 3.62
C VAL A 91 10.64 -9.14 2.76
N LEU A 92 10.92 -8.45 1.65
CA LEU A 92 12.09 -8.77 0.83
C LEU A 92 13.37 -8.42 1.60
N PRO A 93 14.38 -9.32 1.64
CA PRO A 93 15.66 -9.07 2.31
C PRO A 93 16.50 -7.97 1.65
#